data_AF-A0AAU8KBZ8-F1
#
_entry.id   AF-A0AAU8KBZ8-F1
#
_cell.length_a   1.000
_cell.length_b   1.000
_cell.length_c   1.000
_cell.angle_alpha   90.00
_cell.angle_beta   90.00
_cell.angle_gamma   90.00
#
_symmetry.space_group_name_H-M   'P 1'
#
loop_
_entity.id
_entity.type
_entity.pdbx_description
1 polymer ?
#
loop_
_entity_poly.entity_id
_entity_poly.type
_entity_poly.pdbx_seq_one_letter_code
_entity_poly.pdbx_strand_id
1 'polypeptide(L)'
;MINLPEFLDGTTPHCTPTTAHLFDSTDPADEERAAAICAGCPLRPACATHALTAPEERGTWGGLTAHQRRRVLNPNDGTWLDEEGRPRVPCGSFPALMAHRRYEETCEPCEAAQAARTASRRRRRLDEEHERGGSTAGVQLHRRLGERPCVQCRAAEARYVAVRAAARRMNTPRPALAMAS
;
A
#
# COMPACT_ATOMS: atom_id res chain seq x y z
N MET A 1 5.14 -32.22 -34.26
CA MET A 1 3.82 -31.74 -33.81
C MET A 1 4.05 -30.95 -32.54
N ILE A 2 3.65 -29.68 -32.50
CA ILE A 2 3.72 -28.88 -31.28
C ILE A 2 2.54 -29.33 -30.42
N ASN A 3 2.82 -29.90 -29.24
CA ASN A 3 1.77 -30.22 -28.28
C ASN A 3 1.39 -28.92 -27.57
N LEU A 4 0.21 -28.40 -27.85
CA LEU A 4 -0.28 -27.19 -27.19
C LEU A 4 -0.79 -27.55 -25.80
N PRO A 5 -0.58 -26.69 -24.79
CA PRO A 5 -1.21 -26.84 -23.49
C PRO A 5 -2.73 -27.01 -23.61
N GLU A 6 -3.30 -27.91 -22.81
CA GLU A 6 -4.74 -28.24 -22.84
C GLU A 6 -5.65 -27.02 -22.69
N PHE A 7 -5.22 -26.02 -21.91
CA PHE A 7 -6.01 -24.81 -21.69
C PHE A 7 -6.13 -23.90 -22.92
N LEU A 8 -5.34 -24.14 -23.97
CA LEU A 8 -5.48 -23.45 -25.26
C LEU A 8 -6.51 -24.19 -26.12
N ASP A 9 -7.77 -24.07 -25.73
CA ASP A 9 -8.94 -24.77 -26.30
C ASP A 9 -9.51 -24.14 -27.58
N GLY A 10 -8.82 -23.14 -28.14
CA GLY A 10 -9.30 -22.32 -29.26
C GLY A 10 -9.80 -20.93 -28.85
N THR A 11 -9.91 -20.65 -27.56
CA THR A 11 -10.14 -19.30 -27.04
C THR A 11 -8.96 -18.38 -27.37
N THR A 12 -9.22 -17.20 -27.92
CA THR A 12 -8.18 -16.24 -28.28
C THR A 12 -7.58 -15.58 -27.03
N PRO A 13 -6.26 -15.75 -26.75
CA PRO A 13 -5.61 -15.02 -25.67
C PRO A 13 -5.46 -13.53 -26.01
N HIS A 14 -5.36 -12.68 -24.98
CA HIS A 14 -5.07 -11.25 -25.17
C HIS A 14 -3.58 -10.96 -25.43
N CYS A 15 -2.69 -11.86 -25.02
CA CYS A 15 -1.29 -11.77 -25.42
C CYS A 15 -1.16 -12.15 -26.91
N THR A 16 -0.32 -11.41 -27.63
CA THR A 16 -0.12 -11.58 -29.07
C THR A 16 1.37 -11.59 -29.39
N PRO A 17 1.80 -12.04 -30.59
CA PRO A 17 3.20 -11.97 -30.98
C PRO A 17 3.81 -10.56 -30.88
N THR A 18 3.01 -9.51 -31.06
CA THR A 18 3.47 -8.11 -30.95
C THR A 18 3.78 -7.72 -29.51
N THR A 19 3.06 -8.28 -28.53
CA THR A 19 3.28 -8.00 -27.10
C THR A 19 4.20 -9.01 -26.42
N ALA A 20 4.72 -10.01 -27.14
CA ALA A 20 5.53 -11.09 -26.59
C ALA A 20 6.73 -10.61 -25.74
N HIS A 21 7.39 -9.53 -26.17
CA HIS A 21 8.53 -8.91 -25.47
C HIS A 21 8.21 -8.41 -24.05
N LEU A 22 6.93 -8.22 -23.71
CA LEU A 22 6.52 -7.85 -22.35
C LEU A 22 6.48 -9.07 -21.43
N PHE A 23 6.20 -10.26 -21.99
CA PHE A 23 5.94 -11.48 -21.22
C PHE A 23 7.22 -12.24 -20.89
N ASP A 24 8.30 -12.05 -21.63
CA ASP A 24 9.63 -12.63 -21.37
C ASP A 24 10.60 -11.66 -20.64
N SER A 25 10.23 -10.38 -20.57
CA SER A 25 11.00 -9.36 -19.84
C SER A 25 11.05 -9.61 -18.34
N THR A 26 12.11 -9.10 -17.72
CA THR A 26 12.31 -9.06 -16.25
C THR A 26 12.27 -7.63 -15.71
N ASP A 27 12.01 -6.64 -16.58
CA ASP A 27 11.80 -5.27 -16.17
C ASP A 27 10.44 -5.15 -15.45
N PRO A 28 10.39 -4.56 -14.24
CA PRO A 28 9.14 -4.45 -13.49
C PRO A 28 8.02 -3.72 -14.23
N ALA A 29 8.34 -2.75 -15.09
CA ALA A 29 7.32 -2.02 -15.85
C ALA A 29 6.77 -2.87 -17.01
N ASP A 30 7.59 -3.71 -17.63
CA ASP A 30 7.12 -4.70 -18.62
C ASP A 30 6.25 -5.77 -17.98
N GLU A 31 6.68 -6.31 -16.83
CA GLU A 31 5.88 -7.28 -16.07
C GLU A 31 4.52 -6.71 -15.68
N GLU A 32 4.47 -5.44 -15.25
CA GLU A 32 3.22 -4.74 -14.94
C GLU A 32 2.34 -4.57 -16.19
N ARG A 33 2.90 -4.19 -17.34
CA ARG A 33 2.18 -4.11 -18.61
C ARG A 33 1.64 -5.48 -19.06
N ALA A 34 2.44 -6.53 -18.95
CA ALA A 34 2.03 -7.90 -19.28
C ALA A 34 0.91 -8.40 -18.36
N ALA A 35 1.00 -8.10 -17.05
CA ALA A 35 -0.05 -8.41 -16.10
C ALA A 35 -1.35 -7.66 -16.40
N ALA A 36 -1.28 -6.40 -16.84
CA ALA A 36 -2.44 -5.61 -17.26
C ALA A 36 -3.12 -6.22 -18.50
N ILE A 37 -2.36 -6.71 -19.48
CA ILE A 37 -2.92 -7.44 -20.64
C ILE A 37 -3.64 -8.71 -20.18
N CYS A 38 -3.09 -9.42 -19.20
CA CYS A 38 -3.72 -10.61 -18.65
C CYS A 38 -5.04 -10.31 -17.92
N ALA A 39 -5.20 -9.14 -17.31
CA ALA A 39 -6.27 -8.86 -16.34
C ALA A 39 -7.70 -9.15 -16.85
N GLY A 40 -7.96 -8.93 -18.14
CA GLY A 40 -9.24 -9.24 -18.80
C GLY A 40 -9.24 -10.50 -19.67
N CYS A 41 -8.12 -11.23 -19.74
CA CYS A 41 -7.98 -12.38 -20.61
C CYS A 41 -8.85 -13.57 -20.12
N PRO A 42 -9.71 -14.16 -20.97
CA PRO A 42 -10.57 -15.28 -20.57
C PRO A 42 -9.79 -16.53 -20.17
N LEU A 43 -8.56 -16.69 -20.69
CA LEU A 43 -7.67 -17.81 -20.38
C LEU A 43 -6.86 -17.62 -19.10
N ARG A 44 -7.03 -16.50 -18.39
CA ARG A 44 -6.18 -16.15 -17.26
C ARG A 44 -6.13 -17.20 -16.14
N PRO A 45 -7.26 -17.73 -15.63
CA PRO A 45 -7.21 -18.72 -14.55
C PRO A 45 -6.51 -20.02 -14.96
N ALA A 46 -6.81 -20.50 -16.17
CA ALA A 46 -6.24 -21.73 -16.69
C ALA A 46 -4.75 -21.58 -17.02
N CYS A 47 -4.34 -20.44 -17.60
CA CYS A 47 -2.94 -20.10 -17.84
C CYS A 47 -2.14 -19.98 -16.53
N ALA A 48 -2.69 -19.33 -15.51
CA ALA A 48 -2.06 -19.23 -14.19
C ALA A 48 -1.89 -20.61 -13.54
N THR A 49 -2.92 -21.45 -13.58
CA THR A 49 -2.89 -22.83 -13.07
C THR A 49 -1.83 -23.65 -13.80
N HIS A 50 -1.81 -23.59 -15.14
CA HIS A 50 -0.80 -24.27 -15.94
C HIS A 50 0.62 -23.89 -15.51
N ALA A 51 0.90 -22.59 -15.38
CA ALA A 51 2.21 -22.09 -14.98
C ALA A 51 2.61 -22.42 -13.53
N LEU A 52 1.68 -22.89 -12.69
CA LEU A 52 1.99 -23.44 -11.37
C LEU A 52 2.23 -24.96 -11.42
N THR A 53 1.52 -25.68 -12.29
CA THR A 53 1.66 -27.15 -12.45
C THR A 53 2.92 -27.56 -13.21
N ALA A 54 3.26 -26.83 -14.27
CA ALA A 54 4.52 -26.92 -14.99
C ALA A 54 5.25 -25.61 -14.68
N PRO A 55 6.04 -25.53 -13.59
CA PRO A 55 6.53 -24.28 -13.06
C PRO A 55 7.55 -23.65 -14.02
N GLU A 56 7.05 -22.89 -14.97
CA GLU A 56 7.84 -22.07 -15.87
C GLU A 56 8.68 -21.10 -15.03
N GLU A 57 10.00 -21.13 -15.19
CA GLU A 57 10.92 -20.40 -14.30
C GLU A 57 10.92 -18.88 -14.53
N ARG A 58 10.44 -18.44 -15.70
CA ARG A 58 10.56 -17.06 -16.17
C ARG A 58 9.26 -16.53 -16.75
N GLY A 59 9.22 -15.22 -16.96
CA GLY A 59 8.15 -14.52 -17.63
C GLY A 59 6.85 -14.39 -16.83
N THR A 60 5.90 -13.69 -17.45
CA THR A 60 4.57 -13.40 -16.90
C THR A 60 3.55 -14.38 -17.48
N TRP A 61 2.84 -15.10 -16.61
CA TRP A 61 1.87 -16.14 -17.00
C TRP A 61 0.57 -15.95 -16.22
N GLY A 62 -0.58 -15.87 -16.90
CA GLY A 62 -1.86 -15.62 -16.23
C GLY A 62 -1.88 -14.34 -15.37
N GLY A 63 -1.01 -13.38 -15.70
CA GLY A 63 -0.80 -12.15 -14.93
C GLY A 63 0.07 -12.30 -13.68
N LEU A 64 0.74 -13.45 -13.52
CA LEU A 64 1.68 -13.72 -12.42
C LEU A 64 3.11 -13.64 -12.92
N THR A 65 3.95 -12.86 -12.23
CA THR A 65 5.41 -12.88 -12.44
C THR A 65 6.02 -14.16 -11.86
N ALA A 66 7.24 -14.50 -12.28
CA ALA A 66 7.97 -15.65 -11.72
C ALA A 66 8.14 -15.56 -10.20
N HIS A 67 8.31 -14.34 -9.66
CA HIS A 67 8.36 -14.13 -8.22
C HIS A 67 7.02 -14.42 -7.53
N GLN A 68 5.90 -13.97 -8.12
CA GLN A 68 4.57 -14.21 -7.56
C GLN A 68 4.21 -15.71 -7.58
N ARG A 69 4.53 -16.42 -8.67
CA ARG A 69 4.35 -17.89 -8.73
C ARG A 69 5.14 -18.61 -7.64
N ARG A 70 6.40 -18.24 -7.41
CA ARG A 70 7.20 -18.79 -6.30
C ARG A 70 6.58 -18.55 -4.92
N ARG A 71 5.87 -17.44 -4.72
CA ARG A 71 5.14 -17.20 -3.47
C ARG A 71 3.92 -18.11 -3.32
N VAL A 72 3.15 -18.32 -4.39
CA VAL A 72 2.01 -19.25 -4.38
C VAL A 72 2.49 -20.69 -4.12
N LEU A 73 3.61 -21.09 -4.72
CA LEU A 73 4.19 -22.42 -4.53
C LEU A 73 4.88 -22.61 -3.17
N ASN A 74 5.07 -21.55 -2.38
CA ASN A 74 5.71 -21.64 -1.06
C ASN A 74 4.66 -21.93 0.02
N PRO A 75 4.68 -23.13 0.65
CA PRO A 75 3.70 -23.50 1.67
C PRO A 75 3.69 -22.57 2.89
N ASN A 76 4.80 -21.87 3.16
CA ASN A 76 4.92 -20.96 4.30
C ASN A 76 4.42 -19.53 4.01
N ASP A 77 4.23 -19.17 2.74
CA ASP A 77 3.78 -17.82 2.37
C ASP A 77 2.27 -17.68 2.53
N GLY A 78 1.53 -18.77 2.29
CA GLY A 78 0.07 -18.81 2.45
C GLY A 78 -0.69 -18.08 1.34
N THR A 79 -0.03 -17.66 0.26
CA THR A 79 -0.69 -17.09 -0.92
C THR A 79 -1.36 -18.19 -1.75
N TRP A 80 -2.59 -17.97 -2.22
CA TRP A 80 -3.32 -18.88 -3.12
C TRP A 80 -3.84 -18.14 -4.36
N LEU A 81 -4.37 -18.86 -5.34
CA LEU A 81 -5.11 -18.26 -6.46
C LEU A 81 -6.62 -18.37 -6.22
N ASP A 82 -7.37 -17.30 -6.50
CA ASP A 82 -8.84 -17.35 -6.58
C ASP A 82 -9.33 -17.94 -7.92
N GLU A 83 -10.65 -17.98 -8.10
CA GLU A 83 -11.31 -18.50 -9.30
C GLU A 83 -10.92 -17.70 -10.57
N GLU A 84 -10.59 -16.42 -10.43
CA GLU A 84 -10.10 -15.58 -11.52
C GLU A 84 -8.58 -15.69 -11.75
N GLY A 85 -7.87 -16.57 -11.03
CA GLY A 85 -6.42 -16.72 -11.12
C GLY A 85 -5.63 -15.54 -10.52
N ARG A 86 -6.22 -14.76 -9.61
CA ARG A 86 -5.57 -13.65 -8.88
C ARG A 86 -4.85 -14.18 -7.64
N PRO A 87 -3.61 -13.73 -7.37
CA PRO A 87 -2.93 -14.06 -6.13
C PRO A 87 -3.64 -13.39 -4.95
N ARG A 88 -4.11 -14.21 -4.00
CA ARG A 88 -4.73 -13.82 -2.74
C ARG A 88 -3.80 -14.10 -1.58
N VAL A 89 -3.81 -13.20 -0.59
CA VAL A 89 -2.97 -13.27 0.61
C VAL A 89 -3.89 -13.35 1.83
N PRO A 90 -3.54 -14.10 2.91
CA PRO A 90 -4.37 -14.18 4.10
C PRO A 90 -4.68 -12.80 4.67
N CYS A 91 -5.96 -12.56 4.97
CA CYS A 91 -6.44 -11.28 5.50
C CYS A 91 -5.83 -10.95 6.87
N GLY A 92 -5.94 -9.69 7.28
CA GLY A 92 -5.45 -9.23 8.59
C GLY A 92 -4.00 -8.72 8.55
N SER A 93 -3.47 -8.38 7.38
CA SER A 93 -2.12 -7.82 7.24
C SER A 93 -2.09 -6.62 6.30
N PHE A 94 -1.07 -5.76 6.46
CA PHE A 94 -0.85 -4.64 5.54
C PHE A 94 -0.55 -5.09 4.09
N PRO A 95 0.29 -6.13 3.86
CA PRO A 95 0.44 -6.70 2.51
C PRO A 95 -0.87 -7.19 1.90
N ALA A 96 -1.75 -7.84 2.68
CA ALA A 96 -3.06 -8.25 2.20
C ALA A 96 -3.95 -7.05 1.83
N LEU A 97 -3.93 -5.96 2.62
CA LEU A 97 -4.64 -4.73 2.25
C LEU A 97 -4.17 -4.14 0.91
N MET A 98 -2.86 -4.16 0.64
CA MET A 98 -2.33 -3.68 -0.64
C MET A 98 -2.77 -4.56 -1.80
N ALA A 99 -2.87 -5.88 -1.58
CA ALA A 99 -3.43 -6.80 -2.56
C ALA A 99 -4.92 -6.50 -2.85
N HIS A 100 -5.76 -6.31 -1.82
CA HIS A 100 -7.17 -5.93 -2.02
C HIS A 100 -7.33 -4.63 -2.79
N ARG A 101 -6.56 -3.59 -2.45
CA ARG A 101 -6.64 -2.30 -3.15
C ARG A 101 -6.26 -2.37 -4.63
N ARG A 102 -5.38 -3.29 -5.02
CA ARG A 102 -5.05 -3.54 -6.43
C ARG A 102 -6.28 -4.00 -7.23
N TYR A 103 -7.20 -4.72 -6.56
CA TYR A 103 -8.43 -5.23 -7.15
C TYR A 103 -9.65 -4.36 -6.78
N GLU A 104 -9.42 -3.15 -6.25
CA GLU A 104 -10.48 -2.22 -5.84
C GLU A 104 -11.43 -2.79 -4.77
N GLU A 105 -10.94 -3.72 -3.95
CA GLU A 105 -11.68 -4.37 -2.89
C GLU A 105 -11.45 -3.68 -1.53
N THR A 106 -12.44 -3.82 -0.64
CA THR A 106 -12.34 -3.41 0.77
C THR A 106 -12.39 -4.63 1.67
N CYS A 107 -11.69 -4.58 2.81
CA CYS A 107 -11.57 -5.71 3.73
C CYS A 107 -11.31 -5.20 5.14
N GLU A 108 -12.32 -5.33 6.01
CA GLU A 108 -12.28 -4.83 7.39
C GLU A 108 -11.08 -5.36 8.20
N PRO A 109 -10.75 -6.67 8.22
CA PRO A 109 -9.56 -7.16 8.92
C PRO A 109 -8.26 -6.51 8.44
N CYS A 110 -8.13 -6.27 7.14
CA CYS A 110 -6.95 -5.68 6.52
C CYS A 110 -6.85 -4.17 6.83
N GLU A 111 -7.97 -3.46 6.85
CA GLU A 111 -8.04 -2.05 7.28
C GLU A 111 -7.71 -1.89 8.76
N ALA A 112 -8.25 -2.77 9.61
CA ALA A 112 -7.91 -2.84 11.02
C ALA A 112 -6.40 -3.08 11.23
N ALA A 113 -5.78 -3.96 10.43
CA ALA A 113 -4.33 -4.18 10.47
C ALA A 113 -3.54 -2.92 10.06
N GLN A 114 -3.99 -2.16 9.06
CA GLN A 114 -3.38 -0.86 8.70
C GLN A 114 -3.54 0.16 9.84
N ALA A 115 -4.72 0.24 10.46
CA ALA A 115 -4.98 1.12 11.58
C ALA A 115 -4.06 0.79 12.77
N ALA A 116 -3.96 -0.49 13.14
CA ALA A 116 -3.06 -0.97 14.19
C ALA A 116 -1.60 -0.63 13.90
N ARG A 117 -1.10 -0.93 12.69
CA ARG A 117 0.27 -0.56 12.27
C ARG A 117 0.53 0.95 12.37
N THR A 118 -0.46 1.75 11.97
CA THR A 118 -0.38 3.21 12.02
C THR A 118 -0.37 3.72 13.46
N ALA A 119 -1.21 3.16 14.33
CA ALA A 119 -1.26 3.46 15.75
C ALA A 119 0.07 3.11 16.43
N SER A 120 0.65 1.94 16.18
CA SER A 120 1.96 1.55 16.74
C SER A 120 3.09 2.48 16.32
N ARG A 121 3.12 2.90 15.04
CA ARG A 121 4.09 3.91 14.56
C ARG A 121 3.91 5.26 15.26
N ARG A 122 2.65 5.70 15.45
CA ARG A 122 2.33 6.94 16.16
C ARG A 122 2.72 6.87 17.64
N ARG A 123 2.50 5.73 18.30
CA ARG A 123 2.89 5.48 19.69
C ARG A 123 4.39 5.59 19.87
N ARG A 124 5.18 4.87 19.07
CA ARG A 124 6.65 4.95 19.12
C ARG A 124 7.16 6.38 18.96
N ARG A 125 6.62 7.11 17.98
CA ARG A 125 6.98 8.52 17.79
C ARG A 125 6.58 9.37 19.00
N LEU A 126 5.42 9.12 19.61
CA LEU A 126 4.97 9.84 20.80
C LEU A 126 5.90 9.58 21.99
N ASP A 127 6.39 8.35 22.16
CA ASP A 127 7.37 8.01 23.19
C ASP A 127 8.66 8.82 23.01
N GLU A 128 9.17 8.92 21.78
CA GLU A 128 10.32 9.79 21.45
C GLU A 128 10.05 11.28 21.77
N GLU A 129 8.82 11.77 21.56
CA GLU A 129 8.45 13.13 21.95
C GLU A 129 8.37 13.30 23.48
N HIS A 130 7.96 12.26 24.22
CA HIS A 130 7.93 12.27 25.69
C HIS A 130 9.33 12.26 26.28
N GLU A 131 10.26 11.49 25.71
CA GLU A 131 11.69 11.51 26.09
C GLU A 131 12.31 12.90 25.95
N ARG A 132 11.86 13.69 24.97
CA ARG A 132 12.26 15.10 24.78
C ARG A 132 11.57 16.09 25.73
N GLY A 133 10.78 15.61 26.69
CA GLY A 133 10.03 16.44 27.63
C GLY A 133 8.70 16.97 27.09
N GLY A 134 8.16 16.36 26.04
CA GLY A 134 6.89 16.70 25.41
C GLY A 134 6.98 17.83 24.38
N SER A 135 6.17 17.72 23.33
CA SER A 135 6.16 18.67 22.21
C SER A 135 4.76 18.99 21.68
N THR A 136 4.66 20.03 20.84
CA THR A 136 3.46 20.33 20.05
C THR A 136 3.11 19.20 19.08
N ALA A 137 4.12 18.52 18.52
CA ALA A 137 3.92 17.31 17.73
C ALA A 137 3.31 16.18 18.57
N GLY A 138 3.76 16.02 19.82
CA GLY A 138 3.20 15.10 20.79
C GLY A 138 1.71 15.37 21.07
N VAL A 139 1.29 16.64 21.18
CA VAL A 139 -0.14 16.98 21.29
C VAL A 139 -0.96 16.48 20.10
N GLN A 140 -0.46 16.69 18.88
CA GLN A 140 -1.15 16.21 17.69
C GLN A 140 -1.22 14.68 17.63
N LEU A 141 -0.15 14.00 18.06
CA LEU A 141 -0.11 12.54 18.11
C LEU A 141 -1.12 11.96 19.10
N HIS A 142 -1.22 12.53 20.30
CA HIS A 142 -2.27 12.19 21.28
C HIS A 142 -3.67 12.31 20.66
N ARG A 143 -3.99 13.44 20.02
CA ARG A 143 -5.29 13.65 19.35
C ARG A 143 -5.56 12.61 18.25
N ARG A 144 -4.55 12.27 17.43
CA ARG A 144 -4.67 11.24 16.37
C ARG A 144 -4.81 9.80 16.91
N LEU A 145 -4.44 9.57 18.16
CA LEU A 145 -4.63 8.31 18.88
C LEU A 145 -5.95 8.28 19.68
N GLY A 146 -6.72 9.38 19.69
CA GLY A 146 -7.95 9.50 20.48
C GLY A 146 -7.71 9.75 21.97
N GLU A 147 -6.50 10.16 22.35
CA GLU A 147 -6.08 10.31 23.74
C GLU A 147 -6.02 11.78 24.15
N ARG A 148 -6.24 12.03 25.44
CA ARG A 148 -6.05 13.37 26.01
C ARG A 148 -4.54 13.68 26.08
N PRO A 149 -4.07 14.82 25.54
CA PRO A 149 -2.65 15.17 25.60
C PRO A 149 -2.11 15.22 27.03
N CYS A 150 -0.93 14.63 27.26
CA CYS A 150 -0.28 14.64 28.57
C CYS A 150 0.13 16.06 29.01
N VAL A 151 0.47 16.23 30.29
CA VAL A 151 0.79 17.54 30.87
C VAL A 151 2.01 18.19 30.20
N GLN A 152 3.04 17.40 29.88
CA GLN A 152 4.28 17.87 29.25
C GLN A 152 4.01 18.39 27.83
N CYS A 153 3.29 17.61 27.01
CA CYS A 153 2.89 18.03 25.66
C CYS A 153 1.99 19.29 25.70
N ARG A 154 1.03 19.37 26.63
CA ARG A 154 0.20 20.57 26.81
C ARG A 154 1.02 21.80 27.22
N ALA A 155 1.98 21.64 28.13
CA ALA A 155 2.89 22.71 28.51
C ALA A 155 3.76 23.18 27.32
N ALA A 156 4.21 22.26 26.47
CA ALA A 156 4.92 22.60 25.24
C ALA A 156 4.03 23.38 24.25
N GLU A 157 2.77 22.98 24.07
CA GLU A 157 1.80 23.70 23.24
C GLU A 157 1.50 25.10 23.79
N ALA A 158 1.31 25.24 25.10
CA ALA A 158 1.10 26.54 25.75
C ALA A 158 2.30 27.48 25.55
N ARG A 159 3.54 26.98 25.74
CA ARG A 159 4.77 27.74 25.46
C ARG A 159 4.84 28.18 24.00
N TYR A 160 4.58 27.28 23.06
CA TYR A 160 4.58 27.60 21.63
C TYR A 160 3.55 28.68 21.27
N VAL A 161 2.32 28.58 21.78
CA VAL A 161 1.26 29.56 21.55
C VAL A 161 1.63 30.93 22.12
N ALA A 162 2.18 30.97 23.35
CA ALA A 162 2.63 32.22 23.98
C ALA A 162 3.71 32.94 23.16
N VAL A 163 4.73 32.20 22.71
CA VAL A 163 5.79 32.74 21.84
C VAL A 163 5.20 33.29 20.53
N ARG A 164 4.30 32.54 19.89
CA ARG A 164 3.63 33.00 18.67
C ARG A 164 2.78 34.26 18.88
N ALA A 165 2.09 34.35 20.01
CA ALA A 165 1.29 35.53 20.36
C ALA A 165 2.18 36.76 20.58
N ALA A 166 3.30 36.62 21.30
CA ALA A 166 4.28 37.69 21.49
C ALA A 166 4.85 38.17 20.16
N ALA A 167 5.29 37.26 19.29
CA ALA A 167 5.81 37.59 17.96
C ALA A 167 4.77 38.34 17.10
N ARG A 168 3.50 37.91 17.12
CA ARG A 168 2.41 38.62 16.43
C ARG A 168 2.25 40.05 16.94
N ARG A 169 2.26 40.27 18.26
CA ARG A 169 2.14 41.62 18.85
C ARG A 169 3.29 42.52 18.43
N MET A 170 4.53 42.01 18.43
CA MET A 170 5.70 42.76 17.99
C MET A 170 5.65 43.13 16.51
N ASN A 171 5.05 42.27 15.68
CA ASN A 171 4.92 42.48 14.24
C ASN A 171 3.59 43.14 13.82
N THR A 172 2.75 43.53 14.78
CA THR A 172 1.51 44.26 14.49
C THR A 172 1.86 45.76 14.41
N PRO A 173 1.68 46.43 13.26
CA PRO A 173 1.96 47.85 13.15
C PRO A 173 1.05 48.63 14.12
N ARG A 174 1.63 49.61 14.84
CA ARG A 174 0.83 50.50 15.68
C ARG A 174 -0.17 51.24 14.79
N PRO A 175 -1.46 51.35 15.19
CA PRO A 175 -2.39 52.18 14.45
C PRO A 175 -1.83 53.61 14.38
N ALA A 176 -1.81 54.20 13.18
CA ALA A 176 -1.47 55.59 13.02
C ALA A 176 -2.45 56.41 13.89
N LEU A 177 -1.93 57.15 14.86
CA LEU A 177 -2.74 58.09 15.63
C LEU A 177 -3.32 59.08 14.62
N ALA A 178 -4.62 58.96 14.35
CA ALA A 178 -5.34 59.98 13.59
C ALA A 178 -5.25 61.27 14.41
N MET A 179 -4.45 62.22 13.94
CA MET A 179 -4.41 63.57 14.48
C MET A 179 -5.77 64.20 14.20
N ALA A 180 -6.64 64.21 15.21
CA ALA A 180 -7.89 64.95 15.17
C ALA A 180 -7.56 66.45 15.02
N SER A 181 -8.11 67.07 13.98
CA SER A 181 -8.02 68.50 13.68
C SER A 181 -8.96 69.32 14.58
#